data_AF-A0A6N8HBB5-F1
#
_entry.id   AF-A0A6N8HBB5-F1
#
_cell.length_a   1.000
_cell.length_b   1.000
_cell.length_c   1.000
_cell.angle_alpha   90.00
_cell.angle_beta   90.00
_cell.angle_gamma   90.00
#
_symmetry.space_group_name_H-M   'P 1'
#
loop_
_entity.id
_entity.type
_entity.pdbx_description
1 polymer ?
#
loop_
_entity_poly.entity_id
_entity_poly.type
_entity_poly.pdbx_seq_one_letter_code
_entity_poly.pdbx_strand_id
1 'polypeptide(L)'
;MKKLILMFALMVSAIGFSKTGENELPKNFNDSQVVELIKSQLNIQEFSTSMYQFEIAEVEFDDVKPCKLTVLVEAKVIIEGSVAASVKVSGQLELEDCNDIGGMASTLIRGLIEEAIASLQKQLGN
;
A
#
# COMPACT_ATOMS: atom_id res chain seq x y z
N MET A 1 -20.94 21.04 -9.86
CA MET A 1 -20.47 20.53 -8.55
C MET A 1 -18.96 20.39 -8.65
N LYS A 2 -18.24 21.42 -8.19
CA LYS A 2 -16.79 21.59 -8.25
C LYS A 2 -16.31 21.56 -6.80
N LYS A 3 -15.57 20.52 -6.39
CA LYS A 3 -14.78 20.38 -5.14
C LYS A 3 -14.55 18.88 -4.91
N LEU A 4 -13.38 18.35 -5.28
CA LEU A 4 -12.75 17.14 -4.70
C LEU A 4 -11.47 16.69 -5.42
N ILE A 5 -10.98 17.45 -6.42
CA ILE A 5 -9.69 17.19 -7.10
C ILE A 5 -8.46 17.57 -6.24
N LEU A 6 -8.62 18.12 -5.02
CA LEU A 6 -7.52 18.77 -4.30
C LEU A 6 -7.08 18.14 -2.97
N MET A 7 -7.63 17.01 -2.52
CA MET A 7 -7.15 16.38 -1.27
C MET A 7 -6.13 15.26 -1.45
N PHE A 8 -6.02 14.66 -2.64
CA PHE A 8 -4.94 13.70 -2.91
C PHE A 8 -3.58 14.36 -3.17
N ALA A 9 -3.57 15.62 -3.60
CA ALA A 9 -2.36 16.42 -3.75
C ALA A 9 -1.90 17.12 -2.45
N LEU A 10 -2.69 17.13 -1.37
CA LEU A 10 -2.42 17.95 -0.16
C LEU A 10 -1.91 17.19 1.07
N MET A 11 -1.96 15.85 1.12
CA MET A 11 -1.33 15.11 2.24
C MET A 11 0.08 14.58 1.93
N VAL A 12 0.41 14.33 0.66
CA VAL A 12 1.76 13.86 0.26
C VAL A 12 2.71 15.03 -0.10
N SER A 13 2.18 16.25 -0.22
CA SER A 13 3.00 17.46 -0.45
C SER A 13 3.54 18.12 0.83
N ALA A 14 3.27 17.59 2.02
CA ALA A 14 3.82 18.16 3.26
C ALA A 14 5.32 17.86 3.46
N ILE A 15 5.90 16.86 2.79
CA ILE A 15 7.35 16.64 2.79
C ILE A 15 7.82 16.10 1.43
N GLY A 16 7.95 16.97 0.41
CA GLY A 16 9.00 16.76 -0.61
C GLY A 16 8.67 16.74 -2.10
N PHE A 17 7.41 16.76 -2.56
CA PHE A 17 7.11 16.81 -4.00
C PHE A 17 6.60 18.19 -4.45
N SER A 18 7.54 19.13 -4.59
CA SER A 18 7.35 20.36 -5.37
C SER A 18 8.46 20.46 -6.39
N LYS A 19 8.18 20.02 -7.63
CA LYS A 19 8.87 20.44 -8.87
C LYS A 19 8.30 19.71 -10.09
N THR A 20 7.03 19.94 -10.43
CA THR A 20 6.51 19.97 -11.82
C THR A 20 5.00 20.16 -11.75
N GLY A 21 4.53 21.34 -12.16
CA GLY A 21 3.13 21.74 -12.13
C GLY A 21 2.27 21.14 -13.23
N GLU A 22 2.26 19.81 -13.35
CA GLU A 22 1.39 19.07 -14.26
C GLU A 22 0.59 18.04 -13.44
N ASN A 23 -0.43 18.51 -12.74
CA ASN A 23 -1.36 17.69 -11.95
C ASN A 23 -2.68 17.46 -12.71
N GLU A 24 -2.59 17.18 -14.01
CA GLU A 24 -3.67 16.47 -14.69
C GLU A 24 -3.36 14.98 -14.60
N LEU A 25 -3.93 14.33 -13.59
CA LEU A 25 -4.00 12.88 -13.54
C LEU A 25 -4.70 12.43 -14.85
N PRO A 26 -4.02 11.67 -15.73
CA PRO A 26 -4.64 11.19 -16.96
C PRO A 26 -5.90 10.39 -16.60
N LYS A 27 -7.02 10.67 -17.27
CA LYS A 27 -8.34 10.08 -16.95
C LYS A 27 -8.40 8.54 -17.05
N ASN A 28 -7.38 7.92 -17.63
CA ASN A 28 -7.26 6.47 -17.80
C ASN A 28 -5.89 6.04 -17.27
N PHE A 29 -5.78 5.79 -15.97
CA PHE A 29 -4.68 4.99 -15.46
C PHE A 29 -4.90 3.55 -15.91
N ASN A 30 -3.88 2.91 -16.49
CA ASN A 30 -3.91 1.46 -16.65
C ASN A 30 -3.56 0.78 -15.31
N ASP A 31 -3.89 -0.51 -15.17
CA ASP A 31 -3.70 -1.24 -13.90
C ASP A 31 -2.27 -1.14 -13.36
N SER A 32 -1.28 -1.15 -14.26
CA SER A 32 0.13 -0.99 -13.89
C SER A 32 0.43 0.38 -13.27
N GLN A 33 -0.16 1.46 -13.77
CA GLN A 33 0.03 2.80 -13.23
C GLN A 33 -0.73 2.99 -11.90
N VAL A 34 -1.89 2.33 -11.73
CA VAL A 34 -2.59 2.28 -10.44
C VAL A 34 -1.73 1.55 -9.41
N VAL A 35 -1.14 0.41 -9.79
CA VAL A 35 -0.22 -0.36 -8.94
C VAL A 35 1.02 0.46 -8.57
N GLU A 36 1.65 1.15 -9.51
CA GLU A 36 2.79 2.03 -9.22
C GLU A 36 2.40 3.22 -8.34
N LEU A 37 1.23 3.82 -8.58
CA LEU A 37 0.73 4.90 -7.74
C LEU A 37 0.51 4.41 -6.31
N ILE A 38 -0.16 3.26 -6.13
CA ILE A 38 -0.37 2.62 -4.83
C ILE A 38 0.98 2.35 -4.15
N LYS A 39 1.95 1.75 -4.85
CA LYS A 39 3.30 1.48 -4.31
C LYS A 39 4.08 2.77 -3.98
N SER A 40 3.93 3.82 -4.76
CA SER A 40 4.63 5.11 -4.55
C SER A 40 4.00 5.96 -3.43
N GLN A 41 2.69 5.85 -3.23
CA GLN A 41 1.98 6.52 -2.15
C GLN A 41 2.11 5.77 -0.82
N LEU A 42 2.27 4.44 -0.90
CA LEU A 42 2.43 3.58 0.26
C LEU A 42 3.91 3.26 0.42
N ASN A 43 4.62 4.16 1.09
CA ASN A 43 6.00 3.93 1.49
C ASN A 43 6.03 2.86 2.59
N ILE A 44 5.85 1.59 2.22
CA ILE A 44 5.77 0.47 3.17
C ILE A 44 7.04 0.34 4.02
N GLN A 45 8.16 0.91 3.55
CA GLN A 45 9.41 0.99 4.30
C GLN A 45 9.30 1.87 5.55
N GLU A 46 8.36 2.82 5.63
CA GLU A 46 8.11 3.62 6.84
C GLU A 46 7.63 2.77 8.03
N PHE A 47 7.06 1.60 7.75
CA PHE A 47 6.66 0.64 8.77
C PHE A 47 7.80 -0.30 9.18
N SER A 48 8.91 -0.30 8.41
CA SER A 48 10.07 -1.12 8.73
C SER A 48 10.82 -0.56 9.94
N THR A 49 11.33 -1.45 10.77
CA THR A 49 12.10 -1.14 11.98
C THR A 49 13.44 -1.88 11.92
N SER A 50 14.28 -1.74 12.96
CA SER A 50 15.50 -2.55 13.08
C SER A 50 15.23 -4.06 13.14
N MET A 51 14.01 -4.47 13.52
CA MET A 51 13.62 -5.87 13.71
C MET A 51 12.70 -6.39 12.60
N TYR A 52 11.88 -5.54 11.98
CA TYR A 52 10.89 -5.95 10.97
C TYR A 52 11.13 -5.23 9.65
N GLN A 53 11.16 -5.97 8.55
CA GLN A 53 11.24 -5.43 7.18
C GLN A 53 9.98 -5.83 6.41
N PHE A 54 9.37 -4.87 5.73
CA PHE A 54 8.14 -5.08 4.96
C PHE A 54 8.34 -4.77 3.48
N GLU A 55 7.67 -5.55 2.63
CA GLU A 55 7.71 -5.42 1.17
C GLU A 55 6.33 -5.71 0.59
N ILE A 56 5.93 -4.95 -0.43
CA ILE A 56 4.76 -5.28 -1.23
C ILE A 56 5.21 -6.26 -2.31
N ALA A 57 4.93 -7.55 -2.10
CA ALA A 57 5.31 -8.62 -3.02
C ALA A 57 4.45 -8.59 -4.30
N GLU A 58 3.15 -8.31 -4.15
CA GLU A 58 2.21 -8.32 -5.26
C GLU A 58 1.08 -7.31 -5.04
N VAL A 59 0.63 -6.70 -6.13
CA VAL A 59 -0.58 -5.88 -6.16
C VAL A 59 -1.29 -6.19 -7.46
N GLU A 60 -2.56 -6.57 -7.36
CA GLU A 60 -3.44 -6.76 -8.50
C GLU A 60 -4.62 -5.82 -8.37
N PHE A 61 -4.98 -5.18 -9.47
CA PHE A 61 -6.14 -4.29 -9.56
C PHE A 61 -7.03 -4.75 -10.71
N ASP A 62 -8.32 -4.93 -10.42
CA ASP A 62 -9.38 -5.22 -11.38
C ASP A 62 -10.36 -4.04 -11.37
N ASP A 63 -10.46 -3.34 -12.51
CA ASP A 63 -11.34 -2.18 -12.68
C ASP A 63 -12.78 -2.57 -13.04
N VAL A 64 -13.07 -3.86 -13.21
CA VAL A 64 -14.41 -4.38 -13.47
C VAL A 64 -15.25 -4.28 -12.21
N LYS A 65 -16.38 -3.58 -12.28
CA LYS A 65 -17.25 -3.37 -11.13
C LYS A 65 -17.88 -4.69 -10.60
N PRO A 66 -17.83 -4.95 -9.28
CA PRO A 66 -17.18 -4.14 -8.25
C PRO A 66 -15.65 -4.23 -8.34
N CYS A 67 -14.98 -3.09 -8.30
CA CYS A 67 -13.54 -2.99 -8.51
C CYS A 67 -12.83 -3.71 -7.37
N LYS A 68 -11.75 -4.43 -7.68
CA LYS A 68 -11.04 -5.26 -6.71
C LYS A 68 -9.58 -4.86 -6.63
N LEU A 69 -9.09 -4.67 -5.42
CA LEU A 69 -7.67 -4.52 -5.13
C LEU A 69 -7.21 -5.69 -4.28
N THR A 70 -6.27 -6.46 -4.78
CA THR A 70 -5.59 -7.53 -4.04
C THR A 70 -4.16 -7.08 -3.74
N VAL A 71 -3.74 -7.20 -2.48
CA VAL A 71 -2.37 -6.87 -2.07
C VAL A 71 -1.77 -8.04 -1.31
N LEU A 72 -0.54 -8.40 -1.68
CA LEU A 72 0.29 -9.36 -0.95
C LEU A 72 1.46 -8.62 -0.30
N VAL A 73 1.49 -8.66 1.03
CA VAL A 73 2.59 -8.11 1.83
C VAL A 73 3.46 -9.25 2.31
N GLU A 74 4.78 -9.11 2.12
CA GLU A 74 5.78 -9.95 2.73
C GLU A 74 6.43 -9.20 3.90
N ALA A 75 6.41 -9.82 5.08
CA ALA A 75 7.08 -9.32 6.26
C ALA A 75 8.19 -10.28 6.67
N LYS A 76 9.37 -9.72 6.97
CA LYS A 76 10.57 -10.44 7.37
C LYS A 76 11.01 -9.94 8.74
N VAL A 77 11.46 -10.84 9.61
CA VAL A 77 12.11 -10.48 10.87
C VAL A 77 13.61 -10.59 10.68
N ILE A 78 14.32 -9.54 11.05
CA ILE A 78 15.78 -9.46 10.97
C ILE A 78 16.37 -9.57 12.38
N ILE A 79 17.23 -10.57 12.60
CA ILE A 79 17.99 -10.76 13.83
C ILE A 79 19.46 -10.86 13.44
N GLU A 80 20.31 -10.01 14.04
CA GLU A 80 21.76 -9.96 13.75
C GLU A 80 22.10 -9.83 12.26
N GLY A 81 21.28 -9.08 11.51
CA GLY A 81 21.46 -8.87 10.07
C GLY A 81 21.04 -10.04 9.18
N SER A 82 20.45 -11.10 9.74
CA SER A 82 19.92 -12.25 9.02
C SER A 82 18.40 -12.32 9.12
N VAL A 83 17.74 -12.82 8.07
CA VAL A 83 16.30 -13.09 8.08
C VAL A 83 16.04 -14.30 8.99
N ALA A 84 15.41 -14.08 10.13
CA ALA A 84 15.08 -15.11 11.11
C ALA A 84 13.73 -15.77 10.82
N ALA A 85 12.76 -15.01 10.29
CA ALA A 85 11.44 -15.49 9.92
C ALA A 85 10.86 -14.64 8.78
N SER A 86 9.95 -15.22 7.99
CA SER A 86 9.22 -14.50 6.96
C SER A 86 7.79 -15.00 6.85
N VAL A 87 6.84 -14.10 6.67
CA VAL A 87 5.43 -14.42 6.43
C VAL A 87 4.93 -13.63 5.23
N LYS A 88 4.00 -14.22 4.48
CA LYS A 88 3.24 -13.54 3.44
C LYS A 88 1.78 -13.49 3.85
N VAL A 89 1.20 -12.30 3.79
CA VAL A 89 -0.21 -12.05 4.13
C VAL A 89 -0.86 -11.36 2.95
N SER A 90 -1.98 -11.91 2.49
CA SER A 90 -2.77 -11.36 1.38
C SER A 90 -4.08 -10.79 1.88
N GLY A 91 -4.49 -9.66 1.33
CA GLY A 91 -5.80 -9.07 1.58
C GLY A 91 -6.42 -8.57 0.30
N GLN A 92 -7.75 -8.49 0.33
CA GLN A 92 -8.54 -7.98 -0.77
C GLN A 92 -9.50 -6.90 -0.29
N LEU A 93 -9.69 -5.89 -1.13
CA LEU A 93 -10.70 -4.86 -0.97
C LEU A 93 -11.60 -4.86 -2.21
N GLU A 94 -12.91 -4.84 -2.00
CA GLU A 94 -13.91 -4.67 -3.07
C GLU A 94 -14.62 -3.33 -2.90
N LEU A 95 -14.73 -2.54 -3.97
CA LEU A 95 -15.36 -1.22 -3.97
C LEU A 95 -16.32 -1.04 -5.15
N GLU A 96 -17.47 -0.42 -4.91
CA GLU A 96 -18.41 -0.06 -5.97
C GLU A 96 -17.95 1.18 -6.78
N ASP A 97 -17.18 2.05 -6.14
CA ASP A 97 -16.51 3.20 -6.74
C ASP A 97 -14.99 3.02 -6.71
N CYS A 98 -14.39 2.81 -7.88
CA CYS A 98 -12.94 2.62 -8.00
C CYS A 98 -12.15 3.88 -7.59
N ASN A 99 -12.78 5.06 -7.54
CA ASN A 99 -12.11 6.31 -7.14
C ASN A 99 -11.68 6.32 -5.67
N ASP A 100 -12.28 5.48 -4.83
CA ASP A 100 -11.95 5.38 -3.40
C ASP A 100 -10.77 4.42 -3.11
N ILE A 101 -10.27 3.70 -4.14
CA ILE A 101 -9.23 2.69 -3.98
C ILE A 101 -7.97 3.24 -3.35
N GLY A 102 -7.49 4.42 -3.76
CA GLY A 102 -6.27 4.99 -3.19
C GLY A 102 -6.37 5.20 -1.68
N GLY A 103 -7.52 5.68 -1.19
CA GLY A 103 -7.75 5.91 0.23
C GLY A 103 -7.86 4.60 1.00
N MET A 104 -8.65 3.67 0.48
CA MET A 104 -8.93 2.40 1.13
C MET A 104 -7.76 1.40 1.05
N ALA A 105 -6.91 1.50 0.01
CA ALA A 105 -5.69 0.71 -0.14
C ALA A 105 -4.74 0.91 1.04
N SER A 106 -4.60 2.14 1.53
CA SER A 106 -3.76 2.43 2.71
C SER A 106 -4.23 1.70 3.96
N THR A 107 -5.55 1.58 4.13
CA THR A 107 -6.17 0.89 5.26
C THR A 107 -6.01 -0.62 5.13
N LEU A 108 -6.19 -1.17 3.92
CA LEU A 108 -5.93 -2.57 3.63
C LEU A 108 -4.47 -2.93 3.96
N ILE A 109 -3.50 -2.17 3.45
CA ILE A 109 -2.08 -2.45 3.68
C ILE A 109 -1.72 -2.34 5.17
N ARG A 110 -2.22 -1.33 5.90
CA ARG A 110 -1.98 -1.24 7.34
C ARG A 110 -2.50 -2.48 8.07
N GLY A 111 -3.71 -2.94 7.75
CA GLY A 111 -4.27 -4.17 8.32
C GLY A 111 -3.40 -5.40 8.04
N LEU A 112 -2.90 -5.53 6.81
CA LEU A 112 -2.01 -6.63 6.42
C LEU A 112 -0.66 -6.58 7.15
N ILE A 113 -0.12 -5.40 7.41
CA ILE A 113 1.10 -5.23 8.21
C ILE A 113 0.86 -5.66 9.65
N GLU A 114 -0.23 -5.23 10.27
CA GLU A 114 -0.59 -5.61 11.65
C GLU A 114 -0.77 -7.14 11.77
N GLU A 115 -1.43 -7.76 10.81
CA GLU A 115 -1.60 -9.22 10.74
C GLU A 115 -0.28 -9.96 10.51
N ALA A 116 0.59 -9.41 9.65
CA ALA A 116 1.92 -9.97 9.41
C ALA A 116 2.80 -9.91 10.67
N ILE A 117 2.76 -8.79 11.41
CA ILE A 117 3.46 -8.65 12.69
C ILE A 117 2.93 -9.68 13.70
N ALA A 118 1.60 -9.78 13.86
CA ALA A 118 1.00 -10.74 14.79
C ALA A 118 1.39 -12.18 14.44
N SER A 119 1.42 -12.51 13.14
CA SER A 119 1.84 -13.83 12.64
C SER A 119 3.31 -14.11 12.92
N LEU A 120 4.19 -13.14 12.71
CA LEU A 120 5.63 -13.26 13.00
C LEU A 120 5.88 -13.40 14.51
N GLN A 121 5.20 -12.60 15.34
CA GLN A 121 5.30 -12.69 16.81
C GLN A 121 4.90 -14.07 17.32
N LYS A 122 3.81 -14.63 16.78
CA LYS A 122 3.36 -15.99 17.10
C LYS A 122 4.38 -17.06 16.70
N GLN A 123 5.05 -16.91 15.56
CA GLN A 123 6.11 -17.83 15.12
C GLN A 123 7.36 -17.76 15.98
N LEU A 124 7.68 -16.59 16.52
CA LEU A 124 8.87 -16.35 17.34
C LEU A 124 8.67 -16.70 18.82
N GLY A 125 7.47 -17.12 19.24
CA GLY A 125 7.25 -17.73 20.54
C GLY A 125 7.03 -16.77 21.71
N ASN A 126 6.34 -15.64 21.48
CA ASN A 126 5.67 -14.89 22.56
C ASN A 126 4.21 -15.29 22.68
#